data_AF-A0A3D1K1V6-F1
#
_entry.id   AF-A0A3D1K1V6-F1
#
_cell.length_a   1.000
_cell.length_b   1.000
_cell.length_c   1.000
_cell.angle_alpha   90.00
_cell.angle_beta   90.00
_cell.angle_gamma   90.00
#
_symmetry.space_group_name_H-M   'P 1'
#
loop_
_entity.id
_entity.type
_entity.pdbx_description
1 polymer ?
#
loop_
_entity_poly.entity_id
_entity_poly.type
_entity_poly.pdbx_seq_one_letter_code
_entity_poly.pdbx_strand_id
1 'polypeptide(L)'
;MKELEYIHTSKVKPCTPLRAIRMNCLECEGGPKGVRECIITGCPLHEFRLGHRPKRTTTGDLSLAVRRREFATAARAALKVKRKTEIRQEHAEEGSLF
;
A
#
# COMPACT_ATOMS: atom_id res chain seq x y z
N MET A 1 -16.69 1.75 -33.64
CA MET A 1 -17.03 0.38 -33.22
C MET A 1 -16.08 -0.01 -32.08
N LYS A 2 -16.64 0.05 -30.87
CA LYS A 2 -16.28 -0.66 -29.62
C LYS A 2 -14.82 -1.05 -29.42
N GLU A 3 -14.10 -0.27 -28.59
CA GLU A 3 -13.12 -0.83 -27.63
C GLU A 3 -12.58 0.17 -26.60
N LEU A 4 -13.28 1.29 -26.35
CA LEU A 4 -13.00 2.21 -25.23
C LEU A 4 -13.99 2.04 -24.06
N GLU A 5 -14.68 0.90 -24.01
CA GLU A 5 -15.48 0.50 -22.86
C GLU A 5 -14.75 -0.61 -22.11
N TYR A 6 -13.60 -0.30 -21.51
CA TYR A 6 -13.10 -1.08 -20.38
C TYR A 6 -13.80 -0.61 -19.11
N ILE A 7 -15.09 -0.93 -19.09
CA ILE A 7 -15.94 -1.28 -17.95
C ILE A 7 -15.33 -0.98 -16.56
N HIS A 8 -15.74 0.15 -15.97
CA HIS A 8 -15.52 0.50 -14.58
C HIS A 8 -16.55 -0.16 -13.63
N THR A 9 -16.95 -1.41 -13.89
CA THR A 9 -17.97 -2.08 -13.08
C THR A 9 -17.42 -3.34 -12.40
N SER A 10 -17.55 -3.35 -11.08
CA SER A 10 -17.35 -4.46 -10.13
C SER A 10 -15.91 -4.94 -9.82
N LYS A 11 -15.36 -4.44 -8.70
CA LYS A 11 -14.20 -4.98 -7.96
C LYS A 11 -12.91 -5.23 -8.78
N VAL A 12 -12.42 -4.24 -9.53
CA VAL A 12 -11.06 -4.28 -10.07
C VAL A 12 -10.06 -4.09 -8.93
N LYS A 13 -9.25 -5.11 -8.63
CA LYS A 13 -8.11 -4.93 -7.70
C LYS A 13 -7.16 -3.91 -8.35
N PRO A 14 -6.86 -2.78 -7.70
CA PRO A 14 -6.00 -1.79 -8.31
C PRO A 14 -4.64 -2.42 -8.61
N CYS A 15 -4.22 -2.35 -9.87
CA CYS A 15 -2.89 -2.77 -10.27
C CYS A 15 -1.89 -1.89 -9.52
N THR A 16 -1.12 -2.50 -8.62
CA THR A 16 -0.03 -1.78 -7.97
C THR A 16 1.02 -1.43 -9.03
N PRO A 17 1.76 -0.31 -8.86
CA PRO A 17 2.80 0.06 -9.81
C PRO A 17 3.81 -1.06 -10.07
N LEU A 18 4.19 -1.82 -9.03
CA LEU A 18 5.08 -2.97 -9.16
C LEU A 18 4.50 -4.10 -10.02
N ARG A 19 3.17 -4.31 -9.95
CA ARG A 19 2.50 -5.31 -10.78
C ARG A 19 2.45 -4.85 -12.24
N ALA A 20 2.20 -3.57 -12.49
CA ALA A 20 2.25 -2.99 -13.83
C ALA A 20 3.65 -3.08 -14.44
N ILE A 21 4.69 -2.74 -13.67
CA ILE A 21 6.09 -2.87 -14.10
C ILE A 21 6.43 -4.32 -14.46
N ARG A 22 6.02 -5.28 -13.62
CA ARG A 22 6.26 -6.70 -13.91
C ARG A 22 5.56 -7.15 -15.21
N MET A 23 4.33 -6.70 -15.46
CA MET A 23 3.62 -7.01 -16.70
C MET A 23 4.37 -6.46 -17.93
N ASN A 24 4.82 -5.20 -17.86
CA ASN A 24 5.63 -4.60 -18.92
C ASN A 24 6.93 -5.40 -19.17
N CYS A 25 7.63 -5.82 -18.11
CA CYS A 25 8.82 -6.67 -18.27
C CYS A 25 8.52 -8.03 -18.91
N LEU A 26 7.37 -8.64 -18.58
CA LEU A 26 6.95 -9.91 -19.20
C LEU A 26 6.65 -9.75 -20.69
N GLU A 27 6.07 -8.62 -21.08
CA GLU A 27 5.83 -8.27 -22.49
C GLU A 27 7.15 -8.00 -23.23
N CYS A 28 8.08 -7.30 -22.60
CA CYS A 28 9.39 -6.97 -23.18
C CYS A 28 10.27 -8.21 -23.42
N GLU A 29 10.34 -9.14 -22.48
CA GLU A 29 11.22 -10.33 -22.53
C GLU A 29 10.50 -11.59 -23.07
N GLY A 30 9.18 -11.51 -23.29
CA GLY A 30 8.36 -12.64 -23.77
C GLY A 30 8.12 -13.75 -22.74
N GLY A 31 8.62 -13.61 -21.51
CA GLY A 31 8.38 -14.61 -20.48
C GLY A 31 9.12 -14.41 -19.16
N PRO A 32 8.74 -15.15 -18.10
CA PRO A 32 9.28 -14.99 -16.76
C PRO A 32 10.76 -15.38 -16.64
N LYS A 33 11.26 -16.26 -17.52
CA LYS A 33 12.67 -16.65 -17.56
C LYS A 33 13.53 -15.49 -18.06
N GLY A 34 13.16 -14.87 -19.17
CA GLY A 34 13.84 -13.69 -19.71
C GLY A 34 13.86 -12.53 -18.72
N VAL A 35 12.75 -12.25 -18.02
CA VAL A 35 12.74 -11.21 -16.96
C VAL A 35 13.74 -11.48 -15.83
N ARG A 36 13.95 -12.73 -15.45
CA ARG A 36 14.92 -13.10 -14.40
C ARG A 36 16.36 -12.97 -14.90
N GLU A 37 16.59 -13.40 -16.14
CA GLU A 37 17.90 -13.45 -16.81
C GLU A 37 18.25 -12.16 -17.58
N CYS A 38 17.37 -11.15 -17.55
CA CYS A 38 17.55 -9.86 -18.21
C CYS A 38 18.88 -9.23 -17.80
N ILE A 39 19.74 -8.97 -18.78
CA ILE A 39 21.10 -8.44 -18.58
C ILE A 39 21.16 -6.90 -18.63
N ILE A 40 20.04 -6.23 -18.95
CA ILE A 40 19.97 -4.77 -19.12
C ILE A 40 19.91 -4.10 -17.74
N THR A 41 21.05 -4.03 -17.05
CA THR A 41 21.18 -3.43 -15.71
C THR A 41 20.98 -1.91 -15.70
N GLY A 42 21.19 -1.24 -16.84
CA GLY A 42 20.92 0.19 -17.01
C GLY A 42 19.44 0.55 -17.18
N CYS A 43 18.54 -0.44 -17.25
CA CYS A 43 17.11 -0.18 -17.37
C CYS A 43 16.57 0.39 -16.04
N PRO A 44 15.82 1.51 -16.05
CA PRO A 44 15.25 2.10 -14.84
C PRO A 44 14.24 1.17 -14.13
N LEU A 45 13.69 0.19 -14.85
CA LEU A 45 12.78 -0.82 -14.31
C LEU A 45 13.51 -2.06 -13.78
N HIS A 46 14.82 -2.20 -14.02
CA HIS A 46 15.57 -3.42 -13.75
C HIS A 46 15.46 -3.87 -12.27
N GLU A 47 15.54 -2.93 -11.33
CA GLU A 47 15.41 -3.21 -9.88
C GLU A 47 14.01 -3.68 -9.47
N PHE A 48 12.99 -3.32 -10.26
CA PHE A 48 11.58 -3.57 -9.97
C PHE A 48 10.99 -4.71 -10.82
N ARG A 49 11.74 -5.23 -11.80
CA ARG A 49 11.28 -6.19 -12.82
C ARG A 49 10.63 -7.45 -12.24
N LEU A 50 11.03 -7.83 -11.02
CA LEU A 50 10.48 -9.00 -10.34
C LEU A 50 9.12 -8.74 -9.67
N GLY A 51 8.64 -7.50 -9.62
CA GLY A 51 7.39 -7.12 -8.97
C GLY A 51 7.51 -6.94 -7.45
N HIS A 52 8.74 -6.77 -6.95
CA HIS A 52 9.03 -6.55 -5.54
C HIS A 52 9.75 -5.22 -5.34
N ARG A 53 9.45 -4.56 -4.22
CA ARG A 53 10.19 -3.37 -3.80
C ARG A 53 11.55 -3.84 -3.29
N PRO A 54 12.69 -3.31 -3.80
CA PRO A 54 14.00 -3.60 -3.21
C PRO A 54 13.97 -3.22 -1.73
N LYS A 55 14.49 -4.12 -0.88
CA LYS A 55 14.60 -3.85 0.56
C LYS A 55 15.55 -2.66 0.71
N ARG A 56 15.10 -1.61 1.40
CA ARG A 56 16.00 -0.52 1.77
C ARG A 56 17.08 -1.12 2.67
N THR A 57 18.33 -1.13 2.20
CA THR A 57 19.48 -1.39 3.06
C THR A 57 19.58 -0.22 4.01
N THR A 58 19.06 -0.38 5.23
CA THR A 58 19.09 0.66 6.25
C THR A 58 20.49 0.76 6.83
N THR A 59 21.39 1.41 6.10
CA THR A 59 22.48 2.17 6.72
C THR A 59 21.94 3.58 6.96
N GLY A 60 21.18 3.79 8.05
CA GLY A 60 20.79 5.14 8.48
C GLY A 60 19.43 5.32 9.15
N ASP A 61 18.32 4.87 8.55
CA ASP A 61 17.00 5.47 8.87
C ASP A 61 15.94 4.53 9.47
N LEU A 62 16.35 3.56 10.28
CA LEU A 62 15.39 2.75 11.04
C LEU A 62 14.56 3.65 12.00
N SER A 63 15.18 4.72 12.51
CA SER A 63 14.58 5.65 13.48
C SER A 63 13.36 6.41 12.93
N LEU A 64 13.36 6.84 11.67
CA LEU A 64 12.25 7.58 11.08
C LEU A 64 11.03 6.68 10.81
N ALA A 65 11.25 5.44 10.39
CA ALA A 65 10.18 4.47 10.16
C ALA A 65 9.54 4.01 11.48
N VAL A 66 10.34 3.81 12.53
CA VAL A 66 9.88 3.48 13.88
C VAL A 66 9.06 4.63 14.47
N ARG A 67 9.58 5.87 14.44
CA ARG A 67 8.86 7.06 14.91
C ARG A 67 7.48 7.21 14.24
N ARG A 68 7.40 7.03 12.91
CA ARG A 68 6.12 7.11 12.18
C ARG A 68 5.09 6.06 12.66
N ARG A 69 5.54 4.84 12.98
CA ARG A 69 4.65 3.79 13.52
C ARG A 69 4.17 4.14 14.93
N GLU A 70 5.07 4.59 15.79
CA GLU A 70 4.75 4.97 17.18
C GLU A 70 3.72 6.10 17.22
N PHE A 71 3.92 7.16 16.44
CA PHE A 71 2.95 8.26 16.31
C PHE A 71 1.59 7.77 15.79
N ALA A 72 1.56 6.89 14.80
CA ALA A 72 0.32 6.34 14.27
C ALA A 72 -0.42 5.44 15.29
N THR A 73 0.29 4.68 16.10
CA THR A 73 -0.32 3.86 17.17
C THR A 73 -0.86 4.71 18.31
N ALA A 74 -0.13 5.75 18.72
CA ALA A 74 -0.57 6.68 19.75
C ALA A 74 -1.83 7.46 19.30
N ALA A 75 -1.84 7.96 18.06
CA ALA A 75 -3.01 8.64 17.49
C ALA A 75 -4.25 7.73 17.45
N ARG A 76 -4.10 6.47 17.04
CA ARG A 76 -5.19 5.48 17.05
C ARG A 76 -5.69 5.17 18.47
N ALA A 77 -4.80 5.09 19.46
CA ALA A 77 -5.18 4.88 20.85
C ALA A 77 -5.96 6.09 21.41
N ALA A 78 -5.52 7.32 21.11
CA ALA A 78 -6.21 8.54 21.52
C ALA A 78 -7.62 8.63 20.93
N LEU A 79 -7.80 8.29 19.64
CA LEU A 79 -9.13 8.26 19.01
C LEU A 79 -10.08 7.24 19.66
N LYS A 80 -9.56 6.06 20.06
CA LYS A 80 -10.35 5.08 20.82
C LYS A 80 -10.79 5.59 22.19
N VAL A 81 -9.92 6.33 22.88
CA VAL A 81 -10.25 6.94 24.18
C VAL A 81 -11.32 8.01 24.02
N LYS A 82 -11.16 8.93 23.06
CA LYS A 82 -12.16 9.97 22.76
C LYS A 82 -13.54 9.38 22.49
N ARG A 83 -13.61 8.38 21.61
CA ARG A 83 -14.87 7.70 21.30
C ARG A 83 -15.49 7.01 22.52
N LYS A 84 -14.66 6.44 23.41
CA LYS A 84 -15.15 5.79 24.65
C LYS A 84 -15.66 6.82 25.66
N THR A 85 -15.06 8.01 25.73
CA THR A 85 -15.54 9.07 26.62
C THR A 85 -16.82 9.72 26.11
N GLU A 86 -16.94 9.92 24.80
CA GLU A 86 -18.16 10.42 24.15
C GLU A 86 -19.35 9.48 24.43
N ILE A 87 -19.20 8.18 24.17
CA ILE A 87 -20.23 7.17 24.46
C ILE A 87 -20.61 7.14 25.96
N ARG A 88 -19.64 7.34 26.87
CA ARG A 88 -19.92 7.38 28.32
C ARG A 88 -20.68 8.63 28.74
N GLN A 89 -20.50 9.76 28.05
CA GLN A 89 -21.22 11.00 28.31
C GLN A 89 -22.66 10.88 27.81
N GLU A 90 -22.86 10.36 26.59
CA GLU A 90 -24.19 10.10 26.02
C GLU A 90 -25.04 9.22 26.95
N HIS A 91 -24.49 8.09 27.43
CA HIS A 91 -25.20 7.22 28.38
C HIS A 91 -25.44 7.85 29.76
N ALA A 92 -24.62 8.82 30.18
CA ALA A 92 -24.83 9.53 31.44
C ALA A 92 -25.95 10.57 31.33
N GLU A 93 -26.10 11.20 30.17
CA GLU A 93 -27.19 12.15 29.88
C GLU A 93 -28.53 11.44 29.66
N GLU A 94 -28.54 10.29 28.98
CA GLU A 94 -29.75 9.46 28.82
C GLU A 94 -30.18 8.79 30.13
N GLY A 95 -29.22 8.42 30.99
CA GLY A 95 -29.48 7.81 32.30
C GLY A 95 -29.91 8.79 33.39
N SER A 96 -29.85 10.11 33.15
CA SER A 96 -30.32 11.14 34.09
C SER A 96 -31.76 11.60 33.79
N LEU A 97 -32.40 11.03 32.77
CA LEU A 97 -33.74 11.40 32.29
C LEU A 97 -34.83 10.40 32.74
N PHE A 98 -34.53 9.56 33.74
CA PHE A 98 -35.48 8.64 34.36
C PHE A 98 -35.42 8.69 35.89
#